data_AF-A0A355AXF8-F1
#
_entry.id   AF-A0A355AXF8-F1
#
_cell.length_a   1.000
_cell.length_b   1.000
_cell.length_c   1.000
_cell.angle_alpha   90.00
_cell.angle_beta   90.00
_cell.angle_gamma   90.00
#
_symmetry.space_group_name_H-M   'P 1'
#
loop_
_entity.id
_entity.type
_entity.pdbx_description
1 polymer ?
#
loop_
_entity_poly.entity_id
_entity_poly.type
_entity_poly.pdbx_seq_one_letter_code
_entity_poly.pdbx_strand_id
1 'polypeptide(L)' 'DSEKQALLHRFGKALNTNDVATGSAFVTDDFVWIYYEGPDHPEGRIIHGFKAACEAVVERAS' A
#
# COMPACT_ATOMS: atom_id res chain seq x y z
N ASP A 1 -0.24 -21.51 5.04
CA ASP A 1 -1.16 -20.45 5.52
C ASP A 1 -0.59 -19.50 6.57
N SER A 2 0.06 -19.97 7.64
CA SER A 2 0.56 -19.11 8.72
C SER A 2 1.58 -18.04 8.28
N GLU A 3 2.56 -18.40 7.43
CA GLU A 3 3.60 -17.47 6.98
C GLU A 3 3.05 -16.34 6.10
N LYS A 4 2.12 -16.68 5.20
CA LYS A 4 1.43 -15.69 4.34
C LYS A 4 0.63 -14.71 5.19
N GLN A 5 -0.09 -15.21 6.20
CA GLN A 5 -0.83 -14.34 7.13
C GLN A 5 0.10 -13.44 7.92
N ALA A 6 1.23 -13.97 8.40
CA ALA A 6 2.22 -13.18 9.12
C ALA A 6 2.83 -12.07 8.23
N LEU A 7 3.11 -12.37 6.96
CA LEU A 7 3.61 -11.39 6.00
C LEU A 7 2.57 -10.29 5.74
N LEU A 8 1.31 -10.67 5.45
CA LEU A 8 0.22 -9.70 5.23
C LEU A 8 -0.04 -8.83 6.46
N HIS A 9 0.06 -9.40 7.66
CA HIS A 9 -0.07 -8.63 8.91
C HIS A 9 1.05 -7.58 9.04
N ARG A 10 2.30 -7.96 8.76
CA ARG A 10 3.44 -7.03 8.80
C ARG A 10 3.34 -5.95 7.72
N PHE A 11 2.94 -6.33 6.50
CA PHE A 11 2.65 -5.40 5.40
C PHE A 11 1.60 -4.36 5.82
N GLY A 12 0.44 -4.81 6.31
CA GLY A 12 -0.63 -3.92 6.72
C GLY A 12 -0.23 -3.00 7.87
N LYS A 13 0.55 -3.51 8.83
CA LYS A 13 1.13 -2.69 9.90
C LYS A 13 2.02 -1.58 9.35
N ALA A 14 2.97 -1.92 8.47
CA ALA A 14 3.90 -0.94 7.89
C ALA A 14 3.15 0.14 7.09
N LEU A 15 2.13 -0.26 6.31
CA LEU A 15 1.32 0.66 5.51
C LEU A 15 0.55 1.64 6.39
N ASN A 16 -0.12 1.15 7.43
CA ASN A 16 -0.93 1.96 8.35
C ASN A 16 -0.10 2.90 9.23
N THR A 17 1.20 2.63 9.43
CA THR A 17 2.09 3.49 10.20
C THR A 17 3.04 4.33 9.33
N ASN A 18 2.84 4.34 8.01
CA ASN A 18 3.74 5.01 7.05
C ASN A 18 5.22 4.59 7.21
N ASP A 19 5.47 3.33 7.58
CA ASP A 19 6.83 2.78 7.71
C ASP A 19 7.32 2.31 6.32
N VAL A 20 7.77 3.28 5.53
CA VAL A 20 8.24 3.05 4.15
C VAL A 20 9.44 2.11 4.11
N ALA A 21 10.36 2.22 5.07
CA ALA A 21 11.60 1.45 5.09
C ALA A 21 11.30 -0.05 5.27
N THR A 22 10.50 -0.39 6.29
CA THR A 22 10.12 -1.79 6.55
C THR A 22 9.20 -2.32 5.46
N GLY A 23 8.21 -1.54 5.03
CA GLY A 23 7.22 -2.00 4.06
C GLY A 23 7.79 -2.23 2.65
N SER A 24 8.79 -1.45 2.24
CA SER A 24 9.46 -1.65 0.94
C SER A 24 10.17 -3.00 0.86
N ALA A 25 10.58 -3.59 1.99
CA ALA A 25 11.18 -4.94 2.04
C ALA A 25 10.14 -6.07 1.93
N PHE A 26 8.84 -5.77 2.06
CA PHE A 26 7.76 -6.76 1.94
C PHE A 26 7.16 -6.84 0.54
N VAL A 27 7.55 -5.94 -0.37
CA VAL A 27 7.03 -5.88 -1.72
C VAL A 27 8.13 -6.13 -2.75
N THR A 28 7.73 -6.50 -3.95
CA THR A 28 8.64 -6.63 -5.10
C THR A 28 8.84 -5.29 -5.80
N ASP A 29 9.87 -5.20 -6.64
CA ASP A 29 10.17 -3.99 -7.41
C ASP A 29 9.03 -3.58 -8.36
N ASP A 30 8.22 -4.54 -8.80
CA ASP A 30 7.06 -4.36 -9.67
C ASP A 30 5.73 -4.20 -8.89
N PHE A 31 5.79 -3.96 -7.57
CA PHE A 31 4.60 -3.77 -6.76
C PHE A 31 3.76 -2.59 -7.24
N VAL A 32 2.46 -2.87 -7.37
CA VAL A 32 1.44 -1.92 -7.77
C VAL A 32 0.26 -1.97 -6.80
N TRP A 33 -0.21 -0.80 -6.38
CA TRP A 33 -1.50 -0.65 -5.72
C TRP A 33 -2.51 -0.03 -6.67
N ILE A 34 -3.57 -0.78 -6.96
CA ILE A 34 -4.75 -0.27 -7.66
C ILE A 34 -5.67 0.37 -6.63
N TYR A 35 -5.73 1.69 -6.65
CA TYR A 35 -6.53 2.49 -5.72
C TYR A 35 -7.85 2.84 -6.39
N TYR A 36 -8.96 2.43 -5.76
CA TYR A 36 -10.37 2.49 -6.19
C TYR A 36 -10.65 3.29 -7.48
N GLU A 37 -10.77 2.60 -8.61
CA GLU A 37 -11.22 3.18 -9.87
C GLU A 37 -12.75 3.07 -10.00
N GLY A 38 -13.43 4.12 -10.48
CA GLY A 38 -14.86 4.05 -10.76
C GLY A 38 -15.53 5.42 -10.97
N PRO A 39 -16.78 5.47 -11.45
CA PRO A 39 -17.51 6.71 -11.68
C PRO A 39 -17.70 7.55 -10.40
N ASP A 40 -17.70 6.89 -9.24
CA ASP A 40 -17.82 7.53 -7.92
C ASP A 40 -16.46 7.81 -7.26
N HIS A 41 -15.36 7.37 -7.88
CA HIS A 41 -13.99 7.51 -7.39
C HIS A 41 -13.06 8.06 -8.50
N PRO A 42 -13.22 9.34 -8.87
CA PRO A 42 -12.39 9.98 -9.90
C PRO A 42 -10.91 10.07 -9.51
N GLU A 43 -10.59 9.91 -8.23
CA GLU A 43 -9.22 9.80 -7.70
C GLU A 43 -8.56 8.44 -7.96
N GLY A 44 -9.31 7.49 -8.52
CA GLY A 44 -8.82 6.16 -8.84
C GLY A 44 -7.59 6.19 -9.71
N ARG A 45 -6.57 5.41 -9.30
CA ARG A 45 -5.25 5.45 -9.91
C ARG A 45 -4.46 4.19 -9.63
N ILE A 46 -3.57 3.87 -10.57
CA ILE A 46 -2.53 2.86 -10.41
C ILE A 46 -1.31 3.51 -9.78
N ILE A 47 -0.89 2.98 -8.62
CA ILE A 47 0.20 3.53 -7.81
C ILE A 47 1.37 2.55 -7.82
N HIS A 48 2.54 3.01 -8.25
CA HIS A 48 3.74 2.18 -8.34
C HIS A 48 4.61 2.34 -7.09
N GLY A 49 4.95 1.22 -6.44
CA GLY A 49 5.85 1.18 -5.29
C GLY A 49 5.20 1.49 -3.94
N PHE A 50 5.79 0.94 -2.88
CA PHE A 50 5.25 1.01 -1.52
C PHE A 50 5.24 2.44 -0.94
N LYS A 51 6.25 3.26 -1.28
CA LYS A 51 6.30 4.64 -0.82
C LYS A 51 5.09 5.45 -1.32
N ALA A 52 4.82 5.39 -2.63
CA ALA A 52 3.70 6.11 -3.22
C ALA A 52 2.35 5.58 -2.71
N ALA A 53 2.27 4.28 -2.41
CA ALA A 53 1.14 3.68 -1.72
C ALA A 53 0.89 4.34 -0.34
N CYS A 54 1.91 4.50 0.49
CA CYS A 54 1.78 5.20 1.76
C CYS A 54 1.33 6.67 1.59
N GLU A 55 1.90 7.38 0.62
CA GLU A 55 1.53 8.78 0.34
C GLU A 55 0.04 8.93 0.02
N ALA A 56 -0.52 7.99 -0.75
CA ALA A 56 -1.95 7.97 -1.07
C ALA A 56 -2.86 7.71 0.15
N VAL A 57 -2.40 6.90 1.10
CA VAL A 57 -3.13 6.67 2.37
C VAL A 57 -3.14 7.93 3.23
N VAL A 58 -1.98 8.60 3.32
CA VAL A 58 -1.86 9.86 4.08
C VAL A 58 -2.73 10.96 3.47
N GLU A 59 -2.72 11.09 2.14
CA GLU A 59 -3.59 12.02 1.41
C GLU A 59 -5.07 11.81 1.75
N ARG A 60 -5.54 10.55 1.78
CA ARG A 60 -6.94 10.21 2.10
C ARG A 60 -7.32 10.47 3.57
N ALA A 61 -6.36 10.34 4.48
CA ALA A 61 -6.61 10.51 5.91
C ALA A 61 -6.64 11.99 6.34
N SER A 62 -6.31 12.92 5.43
CA SER A 62 -6.26 14.37 5.65
C SER A 62 -7.56 15.04 5.18
#